data_AF-A0A518VC97-F1
#
_entry.id   AF-A0A518VC97-F1
#
_cell.length_a   1.000
_cell.length_b   1.000
_cell.length_c   1.000
_cell.angle_alpha   90.00
_cell.angle_beta   90.00
_cell.angle_gamma   90.00
#
_symmetry.space_group_name_H-M   'P 1'
#
loop_
_entity.id
_entity.type
_entity.pdbx_description
1 polymer ?
#
loop_
_entity_poly.entity_id
_entity_poly.type
_entity_poly.pdbx_seq_one_letter_code
_entity_poly.pdbx_strand_id
1 'polypeptide(L)'
;MRHSKYGRREVIDLSIYDENGRFITKLDSLKNSYIGSKGTKGLVKVQDALVDQFLIAFIGEYEKSSLSDFQKDIHNGLKKHTYIINLKSRKKCKLVATTLWRNEDSEEKKVIFEIPNAITVNNTKFYNDGIIPSPLDVIFEFYPYNDKGHIYKIHIESDPSDSEDRFV
;
A
#
# COMPACT_ATOMS: atom_id res chain seq x y z
N MET A 1 -23.73 17.96 -22.76
CA MET A 1 -23.17 16.63 -22.40
C MET A 1 -23.56 16.33 -20.97
N ARG A 2 -24.03 15.11 -20.66
CA ARG A 2 -24.35 14.71 -19.28
C ARG A 2 -23.03 14.43 -18.56
N HIS A 3 -22.83 15.03 -17.39
CA HIS A 3 -21.72 14.68 -16.52
C HIS A 3 -22.04 13.33 -15.86
N SER A 4 -21.38 12.27 -16.31
CA SER A 4 -21.50 10.96 -15.68
C SER A 4 -20.92 11.04 -14.27
N LYS A 5 -21.72 10.67 -13.27
CA LYS A 5 -21.27 10.54 -11.89
C LYS A 5 -20.68 9.15 -11.71
N TYR A 6 -19.54 9.05 -11.02
CA TYR A 6 -18.86 7.78 -10.78
C TYR A 6 -18.95 7.39 -9.30
N GLY A 7 -19.32 6.15 -9.04
CA GLY A 7 -19.21 5.52 -7.73
C GLY A 7 -17.79 5.02 -7.48
N ARG A 8 -17.31 5.18 -6.24
CA ARG A 8 -15.98 4.74 -5.80
C ARG A 8 -16.00 3.26 -5.41
N ARG A 9 -15.10 2.44 -5.98
CA ARG A 9 -14.81 1.09 -5.49
C ARG A 9 -13.57 1.06 -4.59
N GLU A 10 -13.32 -0.12 -4.00
CA GLU A 10 -12.14 -0.42 -3.19
C GLU A 10 -10.84 -0.23 -3.99
N VAL A 11 -9.70 -0.16 -3.28
CA VAL A 11 -8.39 -0.19 -3.92
C VAL A 11 -8.14 -1.60 -4.40
N ILE A 12 -7.95 -1.77 -5.72
CA ILE A 12 -7.73 -3.08 -6.31
C ILE A 12 -6.25 -3.48 -6.24
N ASP A 13 -5.36 -2.50 -6.43
CA ASP A 13 -3.90 -2.71 -6.45
C ASP A 13 -3.17 -1.61 -5.67
N LEU A 14 -2.13 -1.98 -4.95
CA LEU A 14 -1.20 -1.05 -4.29
C LEU A 14 0.24 -1.38 -4.64
N SER A 15 0.89 -0.50 -5.41
CA SER A 15 2.33 -0.57 -5.64
C SER A 15 3.08 0.27 -4.60
N ILE A 16 4.15 -0.31 -4.05
CA ILE A 16 4.97 0.27 -2.99
C ILE A 16 6.35 0.54 -3.55
N TYR A 17 6.84 1.75 -3.31
CA TYR A 17 8.17 2.21 -3.71
C TYR A 17 8.90 2.76 -2.48
N ASP A 18 10.22 2.68 -2.47
CA ASP A 18 11.01 3.36 -1.43
C ASP A 18 10.94 4.89 -1.58
N GLU A 19 11.57 5.61 -0.64
CA GLU A 19 11.61 7.08 -0.67
C GLU A 19 12.22 7.67 -1.95
N ASN A 20 13.10 6.92 -2.62
CA ASN A 20 13.75 7.32 -3.85
C ASN A 20 12.93 6.96 -5.10
N GLY A 21 11.79 6.28 -4.93
CA GLY A 21 10.93 5.84 -6.04
C GLY A 21 11.38 4.52 -6.67
N ARG A 22 12.22 3.72 -6.01
CA ARG A 22 12.55 2.36 -6.48
C ARG A 22 11.43 1.41 -6.07
N PHE A 23 11.00 0.58 -7.01
CA PHE A 23 9.93 -0.38 -6.78
C PHE A 23 10.34 -1.42 -5.72
N ILE A 24 9.43 -1.69 -4.77
CA ILE A 24 9.60 -2.71 -3.73
C ILE A 24 8.71 -3.91 -4.04
N THR A 25 7.40 -3.69 -4.10
CA THR A 25 6.44 -4.74 -4.43
C THR A 25 5.09 -4.17 -4.86
N LYS A 26 4.20 -5.05 -5.32
CA LYS A 26 2.80 -4.78 -5.63
C LYS A 26 1.93 -5.74 -4.85
N LEU A 27 0.96 -5.20 -4.13
CA LEU A 27 -0.08 -5.96 -3.46
C LEU A 27 -1.33 -5.94 -4.34
N ASP A 28 -1.67 -7.10 -4.89
CA ASP A 28 -2.83 -7.31 -5.76
C ASP A 28 -3.99 -7.93 -4.95
N SER A 29 -5.23 -7.67 -5.37
CA SER A 29 -6.44 -8.26 -4.77
C SER A 29 -6.67 -7.89 -3.30
N LEU A 30 -6.48 -6.61 -2.95
CA LEU A 30 -6.68 -6.15 -1.58
C LEU A 30 -8.16 -6.23 -1.19
N LYS A 31 -8.49 -7.04 -0.18
CA LYS A 31 -9.82 -7.07 0.43
C LYS A 31 -9.87 -6.07 1.58
N ASN A 32 -10.98 -5.33 1.72
CA ASN A 32 -11.16 -4.33 2.78
C ASN A 32 -10.09 -3.20 2.78
N SER A 33 -9.64 -2.81 1.60
CA SER A 33 -8.66 -1.72 1.46
C SER A 33 -9.34 -0.36 1.51
N TYR A 34 -8.76 0.55 2.31
CA TYR A 34 -9.31 1.89 2.49
C TYR A 34 -8.25 2.94 2.21
N ILE A 35 -8.59 3.94 1.39
CA ILE A 35 -7.86 5.21 1.32
C ILE A 35 -8.78 6.30 1.81
N GLY A 36 -8.36 7.01 2.85
CA GLY A 36 -9.07 8.21 3.27
C GLY A 36 -8.21 9.11 4.10
N SER A 37 -8.66 10.34 4.25
CA SER A 37 -8.02 11.39 5.03
C SER A 37 -8.86 11.70 6.27
N LYS A 38 -8.21 11.79 7.43
CA LYS A 38 -8.82 12.31 8.66
C LYS A 38 -7.93 13.43 9.18
N GLY A 39 -8.41 14.67 9.07
CA GLY A 39 -7.60 15.85 9.36
C GLY A 39 -6.46 16.02 8.35
N THR A 40 -5.23 16.22 8.82
CA THR A 40 -4.04 16.46 7.98
C THR A 40 -3.32 15.20 7.51
N LYS A 41 -3.78 14.01 7.93
CA LYS A 41 -3.19 12.73 7.53
C LYS A 41 -4.20 11.87 6.81
N GLY A 42 -3.71 11.04 5.91
CA GLY A 42 -4.48 9.94 5.37
C GLY A 42 -3.90 8.58 5.68
N LEU A 43 -4.72 7.57 5.42
CA LEU A 43 -4.48 6.19 5.79
C LEU A 43 -4.72 5.32 4.56
N VAL A 44 -3.76 4.47 4.23
CA VAL A 44 -3.98 3.28 3.41
C VAL A 44 -3.91 2.07 4.33
N LYS A 45 -5.04 1.40 4.55
CA LYS A 45 -5.07 0.13 5.27
C LYS A 45 -5.14 -0.99 4.25
N VAL A 46 -4.24 -1.96 4.38
CA VAL A 46 -4.27 -3.20 3.61
C VAL A 46 -4.48 -4.35 4.58
N GLN A 47 -5.64 -5.01 4.47
CA GLN A 47 -5.98 -6.20 5.25
C GLN A 47 -5.92 -7.42 4.34
N ASP A 48 -5.59 -8.58 4.91
CA ASP A 48 -5.58 -9.88 4.23
C ASP A 48 -4.76 -9.91 2.93
N ALA A 49 -3.75 -9.03 2.80
CA ALA A 49 -2.82 -9.12 1.68
C ALA A 49 -1.96 -10.37 1.83
N LEU A 50 -1.74 -11.07 0.72
CA LEU A 50 -0.68 -12.07 0.64
C LEU A 50 0.65 -11.32 0.71
N VAL A 51 1.18 -11.19 1.93
CA VAL A 51 2.45 -10.51 2.16
C VAL A 51 3.58 -11.33 1.56
N ASP A 52 4.35 -10.70 0.68
CA ASP A 52 5.53 -11.29 0.07
C ASP A 52 6.81 -10.97 0.85
N GLN A 53 7.89 -11.71 0.54
CA GLN A 53 9.19 -11.56 1.17
C GLN A 53 9.84 -10.18 0.96
N PHE A 54 9.51 -9.46 -0.13
CA PHE A 54 10.07 -8.14 -0.42
C PHE A 54 9.45 -7.08 0.49
N LEU A 55 8.15 -7.17 0.75
CA LEU A 55 7.49 -6.33 1.75
C LEU A 55 8.03 -6.61 3.14
N ILE A 56 8.21 -7.89 3.52
CA ILE A 56 8.81 -8.28 4.80
C ILE A 56 10.23 -7.72 4.93
N ALA A 57 11.04 -7.83 3.88
CA ALA A 57 12.40 -7.28 3.84
C ALA A 57 12.42 -5.75 3.92
N PHE A 58 11.40 -5.09 3.36
CA PHE A 58 11.28 -3.63 3.38
C PHE A 58 10.91 -3.10 4.77
N ILE A 59 9.93 -3.72 5.44
CA ILE A 59 9.48 -3.31 6.78
C ILE A 59 10.44 -3.76 7.89
N GLY A 60 11.13 -4.88 7.67
CA GLY A 60 12.06 -5.49 8.60
C GLY A 60 13.52 -5.16 8.35
N GLU A 61 14.38 -5.81 9.11
CA GLU A 61 15.83 -5.78 8.94
C GLU A 61 16.33 -7.19 8.64
N TYR A 62 17.23 -7.32 7.66
CA TYR A 62 17.81 -8.62 7.34
C TYR A 62 18.92 -8.95 8.33
N GLU A 63 18.76 -10.05 9.06
CA GLU A 63 19.78 -10.51 10.01
C GLU A 63 20.97 -11.10 9.25
N LYS A 64 22.06 -10.33 9.20
CA LYS A 64 23.34 -10.77 8.64
C LYS A 64 24.17 -11.35 9.77
N SER A 65 24.31 -12.68 9.80
CA SER A 65 25.45 -13.45 10.36
C SER A 65 25.23 -14.31 11.62
N SER A 66 26.24 -15.17 11.82
CA SER A 66 26.44 -16.27 12.78
C SER A 66 25.22 -16.71 13.57
N LEU A 67 24.64 -17.83 13.15
CA LEU A 67 23.59 -18.51 13.89
C LEU A 67 24.13 -18.97 15.25
N SER A 68 23.52 -18.48 16.33
CA SER A 68 23.59 -19.11 17.65
C SER A 68 23.07 -20.55 17.61
N ASP A 69 23.36 -21.36 18.62
CA ASP A 69 22.87 -22.75 18.66
C ASP A 69 21.33 -22.82 18.62
N PHE A 70 20.65 -21.90 19.28
CA PHE A 70 19.19 -21.71 19.15
C PHE A 70 18.75 -21.44 17.71
N GLN A 71 19.45 -20.56 17.00
CA GLN A 71 19.15 -20.27 15.60
C GLN A 71 19.50 -21.44 14.68
N LYS A 72 20.51 -22.26 14.99
CA LYS A 72 20.82 -23.48 14.24
C LYS A 72 19.69 -24.50 14.35
N ASP A 73 19.09 -24.65 15.52
CA ASP A 73 17.92 -25.51 15.71
C ASP A 73 16.72 -25.04 14.88
N ILE A 74 16.47 -23.73 14.87
CA ILE A 74 15.41 -23.15 14.02
C ILE A 74 15.71 -23.37 12.54
N HIS A 75 16.97 -23.18 12.11
CA HIS A 75 17.38 -23.34 10.72
C HIS A 75 17.38 -24.81 10.28
N ASN A 76 17.61 -25.75 11.21
CA ASN A 76 17.64 -27.20 10.99
C ASN A 76 18.50 -27.59 9.76
N GLY A 77 19.68 -26.98 9.65
CA GLY A 77 20.61 -27.21 8.54
C GLY A 77 20.20 -26.62 7.17
N LEU A 78 19.05 -25.95 7.08
CA LEU A 78 18.60 -25.27 5.86
C LEU A 78 18.96 -23.78 5.88
N LYS A 79 19.29 -23.23 4.72
CA LYS A 79 19.41 -21.77 4.56
C LYS A 79 18.04 -21.14 4.70
N LYS A 80 17.88 -20.25 5.70
CA LYS A 80 16.67 -19.42 5.87
C LYS A 80 17.05 -17.95 5.85
N HIS A 81 16.18 -17.13 5.27
CA HIS A 81 16.24 -15.68 5.45
C HIS A 81 15.53 -15.32 6.74
N THR A 82 16.24 -14.67 7.66
CA THR A 82 15.66 -14.17 8.91
C THR A 82 15.47 -12.67 8.82
N TYR A 83 14.23 -12.24 9.03
CA TYR A 83 13.85 -10.82 9.04
C TYR A 83 13.43 -10.43 10.45
N ILE A 84 14.05 -9.39 10.98
CA ILE A 84 13.74 -8.85 12.30
C ILE A 84 12.70 -7.75 12.11
N ILE A 85 11.52 -7.93 12.70
CA ILE A 85 10.42 -6.97 12.59
C ILE A 85 10.37 -6.09 13.83
N ASN A 86 10.64 -4.80 13.66
CA ASN A 86 10.56 -3.81 14.74
C ASN A 86 9.22 -3.07 14.67
N LEU A 87 8.40 -3.18 15.72
CA LEU A 87 7.10 -2.52 15.87
C LEU A 87 7.18 -0.99 15.76
N LYS A 88 8.32 -0.40 16.15
CA LYS A 88 8.54 1.05 16.07
C LYS A 88 9.18 1.48 14.75
N SER A 89 9.53 0.53 13.87
CA SER A 89 10.10 0.83 12.56
C SER A 89 9.09 1.61 11.72
N ARG A 90 9.56 2.72 11.17
CA ARG A 90 8.83 3.57 10.24
C ARG A 90 9.73 3.78 9.02
N LYS A 91 9.28 3.30 7.86
CA LYS A 91 10.01 3.46 6.60
C LYS A 91 9.24 4.41 5.71
N LYS A 92 9.92 5.44 5.20
CA LYS A 92 9.37 6.33 4.19
C LYS A 92 9.21 5.57 2.88
N CYS A 93 8.10 5.81 2.20
CA CYS A 93 7.76 5.17 0.95
C CYS A 93 6.89 6.08 0.10
N LYS A 94 6.75 5.72 -1.18
CA LYS A 94 5.74 6.26 -2.08
C LYS A 94 4.77 5.16 -2.43
N LEU A 95 3.50 5.50 -2.63
CA LEU A 95 2.47 4.54 -2.98
C LEU A 95 1.79 4.96 -4.27
N VAL A 96 1.44 3.95 -5.06
CA VAL A 96 0.53 4.10 -6.19
C VAL A 96 -0.63 3.16 -5.96
N ALA A 97 -1.80 3.72 -5.68
CA ALA A 97 -3.00 2.94 -5.45
C ALA A 97 -3.95 3.05 -6.64
N THR A 98 -4.36 1.92 -7.18
CA THR A 98 -5.28 1.86 -8.31
C THR A 98 -6.67 1.47 -7.83
N THR A 99 -7.68 2.15 -8.34
CA THR A 99 -9.09 1.80 -8.16
C THR A 99 -9.81 1.85 -9.51
N LEU A 100 -11.05 1.35 -9.51
CA LEU A 100 -11.97 1.46 -10.63
C LEU A 100 -13.14 2.33 -10.22
N TRP A 101 -13.42 3.35 -11.03
CA TRP A 101 -14.59 4.19 -10.88
C TRP A 101 -15.65 3.73 -11.87
N ARG A 102 -16.87 3.48 -11.40
CA ARG A 102 -17.95 2.96 -12.24
C ARG A 102 -19.06 4.00 -12.39
N ASN A 103 -19.49 4.30 -13.61
CA ASN A 103 -20.64 5.18 -13.85
C ASN A 103 -21.97 4.42 -13.79
N GLU A 104 -23.06 5.15 -13.99
CA GLU A 104 -24.43 4.61 -14.02
C GLU A 104 -24.64 3.57 -15.14
N ASP A 105 -23.88 3.69 -16.23
CA ASP A 105 -23.91 2.78 -17.39
C ASP A 105 -23.01 1.54 -17.21
N SER A 106 -22.44 1.36 -16.02
CA SER A 106 -21.49 0.27 -15.68
C SER A 106 -20.15 0.30 -16.41
N GLU A 107 -19.80 1.41 -17.06
CA GLU A 107 -18.47 1.64 -17.60
C GLU A 107 -17.49 1.92 -16.47
N GLU A 108 -16.31 1.30 -16.56
CA GLU A 108 -15.26 1.43 -15.56
C GLU A 108 -14.12 2.29 -16.09
N LYS A 109 -13.69 3.27 -15.29
CA LYS A 109 -12.48 4.06 -15.53
C LYS A 109 -11.42 3.71 -14.50
N LYS A 110 -10.20 3.51 -14.97
CA LYS A 110 -9.05 3.35 -14.08
C LYS A 110 -8.71 4.69 -13.44
N VAL A 111 -8.60 4.69 -12.12
CA VAL A 111 -8.17 5.86 -11.34
C VAL A 111 -6.98 5.49 -10.49
N ILE A 112 -5.95 6.32 -10.57
CA ILE A 112 -4.67 6.10 -9.92
C ILE A 112 -4.44 7.23 -8.92
N PHE A 113 -4.24 6.86 -7.66
CA PHE A 113 -3.78 7.76 -6.61
C PHE A 113 -2.27 7.65 -6.48
N GLU A 114 -1.58 8.75 -6.76
CA GLU A 114 -0.15 8.91 -6.48
C GLU A 114 0.00 9.54 -5.10
N ILE A 115 0.62 8.82 -4.15
CA ILE A 115 0.82 9.24 -2.77
C ILE A 115 2.33 9.41 -2.54
N PRO A 116 2.87 10.64 -2.65
CA PRO A 116 4.32 10.86 -2.67
C PRO A 116 5.00 10.82 -1.30
N ASN A 117 4.24 10.97 -0.21
CA ASN A 117 4.76 11.04 1.15
C ASN A 117 3.99 10.09 2.07
N ALA A 118 4.40 8.82 2.08
CA ALA A 118 3.84 7.79 2.93
C ALA A 118 4.90 7.21 3.87
N ILE A 119 4.45 6.64 4.98
CA ILE A 119 5.27 5.99 5.99
C ILE A 119 4.59 4.67 6.37
N THR A 120 5.36 3.59 6.40
CA THR A 120 4.89 2.33 6.98
C THR A 120 4.64 2.48 8.47
N VAL A 121 3.48 2.05 8.92
CA VAL A 121 3.12 1.93 10.34
C VAL A 121 3.01 0.46 10.65
N ASN A 122 4.05 -0.06 11.30
CA ASN A 122 4.11 -1.46 11.64
C ASN A 122 3.29 -1.72 12.92
N ASN A 123 2.01 -2.05 12.76
CA ASN A 123 1.16 -2.48 13.87
C ASN A 123 0.96 -4.00 13.81
N THR A 124 2.08 -4.72 13.90
CA THR A 124 2.16 -6.15 13.63
C THR A 124 1.33 -6.95 14.62
N LYS A 125 0.14 -7.39 14.20
CA LYS A 125 -0.61 -8.44 14.88
C LYS A 125 -0.36 -9.75 14.14
N PHE A 126 0.37 -10.66 14.79
CA PHE A 126 0.76 -11.96 14.24
C PHE A 126 -0.23 -13.09 14.59
N TYR A 127 -1.28 -12.81 15.39
CA TYR A 127 -2.26 -13.80 15.83
C TYR A 127 -3.70 -13.31 15.63
N ASN A 128 -4.57 -14.28 15.33
CA ASN A 128 -5.98 -14.09 14.99
C ASN A 128 -6.86 -14.70 16.09
N ASP A 129 -7.99 -14.06 16.39
CA ASP A 129 -8.97 -14.51 17.38
C ASP A 129 -9.90 -15.62 16.81
N GLY A 130 -9.33 -16.55 16.03
CA GLY A 130 -9.81 -17.94 16.03
C GLY A 130 -10.37 -18.60 14.77
N ILE A 131 -10.54 -17.97 13.58
CA ILE A 131 -11.30 -18.64 12.48
C ILE A 131 -10.74 -18.52 11.03
N ILE A 132 -9.88 -17.56 10.64
CA ILE A 132 -9.68 -17.16 9.21
C ILE A 132 -8.18 -16.79 8.93
N PRO A 133 -7.60 -16.87 7.70
CA PRO A 133 -6.14 -16.74 7.53
C PRO A 133 -5.64 -15.30 7.76
N SER A 134 -4.50 -15.12 8.44
CA SER A 134 -3.86 -13.80 8.61
C SER A 134 -2.35 -13.88 8.42
N PRO A 135 -1.81 -13.19 7.41
CA PRO A 135 -0.42 -12.80 7.41
C PRO A 135 -0.33 -11.27 7.30
N LEU A 136 -0.14 -10.59 8.44
CA LEU A 136 0.27 -9.18 8.54
C LEU A 136 -0.69 -8.11 7.97
N ASP A 137 -1.43 -7.42 8.85
CA ASP A 137 -2.05 -6.12 8.53
C ASP A 137 -0.93 -5.07 8.33
N VAL A 138 -0.85 -4.50 7.12
CA VAL A 138 0.09 -3.40 6.83
C VAL A 138 -0.68 -2.09 6.69
N ILE A 139 -0.25 -1.10 7.46
CA ILE A 139 -0.85 0.23 7.48
C ILE A 139 0.17 1.21 6.94
N PHE A 140 -0.26 2.08 6.03
CA PHE A 140 0.52 3.25 5.60
C PHE A 140 -0.20 4.51 6.05
N GLU A 141 0.52 5.38 6.75
CA GLU A 141 0.08 6.75 6.96
C GLU A 141 0.70 7.63 5.88
N PHE A 142 -0.08 8.55 5.32
CA PHE A 142 0.43 9.54 4.38
C PHE A 142 0.12 10.97 4.81
N TYR A 143 1.01 11.87 4.43
CA TYR A 143 1.12 13.23 4.93
C TYR A 143 1.23 14.21 3.76
N PRO A 144 1.06 15.52 4.00
CA PRO A 144 1.29 16.52 2.95
C PRO A 144 2.68 16.37 2.32
N TYR A 145 2.76 16.49 1.00
CA TYR A 145 4.02 16.42 0.24
C TYR A 145 4.54 17.80 -0.17
N ASN A 146 3.83 18.87 0.19
CA ASN A 146 4.24 20.26 -0.05
C ASN A 146 3.64 21.22 0.99
N ASP A 147 4.12 22.47 0.97
CA ASP A 147 3.71 23.53 1.90
C ASP A 147 2.24 23.97 1.73
N LYS A 148 1.62 23.58 0.61
CA LYS A 148 0.19 23.84 0.33
C LYS A 148 -0.73 22.81 0.98
N GLY A 149 -0.20 21.79 1.66
CA GLY A 149 -1.00 20.77 2.32
C GLY A 149 -1.51 19.67 1.38
N HIS A 150 -1.01 19.56 0.14
CA HIS A 150 -1.48 18.53 -0.79
C HIS A 150 -1.02 17.13 -0.32
N ILE A 151 -1.93 16.15 -0.34
CA ILE A 151 -1.69 14.81 0.23
C ILE A 151 -1.51 13.70 -0.81
N TYR A 152 -2.11 13.82 -1.99
CA TYR A 152 -1.93 12.91 -3.13
C TYR A 152 -2.30 13.61 -4.44
N LYS A 153 -1.98 12.98 -5.56
CA LYS A 153 -2.47 13.34 -6.89
C LYS A 153 -3.43 12.26 -7.38
N ILE A 154 -4.47 12.64 -8.12
CA ILE A 154 -5.39 11.70 -8.75
C ILE A 154 -5.17 11.79 -10.26
N HIS A 155 -4.95 10.64 -10.89
CA HIS A 155 -4.87 10.49 -12.33
C HIS A 155 -6.08 9.69 -12.78
N ILE A 156 -6.88 10.24 -13.69
CA ILE A 156 -8.08 9.62 -14.24
C ILE A 156 -7.83 9.43 -15.72
N GLU A 157 -8.11 8.23 -16.24
CA GLU A 157 -8.01 7.96 -17.67
C GLU A 157 -8.98 8.85 -18.45
N SER A 158 -8.44 9.66 -19.37
CA SER A 158 -9.20 10.55 -20.25
C SER A 158 -9.82 9.75 -21.38
N ASP A 159 -11.09 10.00 -21.70
CA ASP A 159 -11.62 9.53 -22.98
C ASP A 159 -11.05 10.37 -24.12
N PRO A 160 -10.81 9.80 -25.31
CA PRO A 160 -10.43 10.56 -26.50
C PRO A 160 -11.42 11.68 -26.88
N SER A 161 -12.64 11.64 -26.32
CA SER A 161 -13.70 12.63 -26.53
C SER A 161 -13.74 13.74 -25.46
N ASP A 162 -12.96 13.61 -24.38
CA ASP A 162 -12.83 14.64 -23.35
C ASP A 162 -11.90 15.75 -23.86
N SER A 163 -12.46 16.93 -24.14
CA SER A 163 -11.70 18.10 -24.58
C SER A 163 -10.91 18.70 -23.41
N GLU A 164 -9.60 18.89 -23.59
CA GLU A 164 -8.72 19.57 -22.62
C GLU A 164 -9.19 21.01 -22.31
N ASP A 165 -9.88 21.64 -23.26
CA ASP A 165 -10.44 23.00 -23.14
C ASP A 165 -11.46 23.19 -22.01
N ARG A 166 -11.89 22.12 -21.32
CA ARG A 166 -12.83 22.21 -20.19
C ARG A 166 -12.16 22.50 -18.85
N PHE A 167 -10.83 22.46 -18.79
CA PHE A 167 -10.07 22.54 -17.53
C PHE A 167 -9.12 23.75 -17.45
N VAL A 168 -9.23 24.70 -18.38
CA VAL A 168 -8.48 25.97 -18.41
C VAL A 168 -9.35 27.12 -17.90
#